data_AF-Q5B7K7-F1
#
_entry.id   AF-Q5B7K7-F1
#
_cell.length_a   1.000
_cell.length_b   1.000
_cell.length_c   1.000
_cell.angle_alpha   90.00
_cell.angle_beta   90.00
_cell.angle_gamma   90.00
#
_symmetry.space_group_name_H-M   'P 1'
#
loop_
_entity.id
_entity.type
_entity.pdbx_description
1 polymer ?
#
loop_
_entity_poly.entity_id
_entity_poly.type
_entity_poly.pdbx_seq_one_letter_code
_entity_poly.pdbx_strand_id
1 'polypeptide(L)'
;MLSKGLRIFSKRKYKQGNFKQCLQDRNCEWITTIACICADGTLLSPVLIYQAASSDIQDTWLQDFDPQHHKTFFASSPSGWTNDKLGYAWLTGVFDRETKDKVQRQWRLLFLDGHGSYLTMKFFNYCDDNKILLAIYPLHSTHSLQPLDVGIFSLLSHAYSSELEAYLYISMGLSHIIKRDFFRLFFPAWVKALSSKNIISSWRIVGIHPFNPEIVLARFSRELQSRPSTSESSRSILGAEDWRKIKKLLHDVVEDVYSENTRKLSLAMHNLSTENILLKLQCEGLQIALQNEKKKCQRGKPLQFQLKALDDGGAVFYSPQKIQQARDLQLGKERAAEQLKASKEEQKVRRQQEKEAKQHLIKDRRKIWASQ
;
A
#
# COMPACT_ATOMS: atom_id res chain seq x y z
N MET A 1 5.09 -21.77 18.89
CA MET A 1 4.61 -23.09 18.42
C MET A 1 3.11 -23.17 18.63
N LEU A 2 2.32 -23.19 17.56
CA LEU A 2 0.87 -23.47 17.60
C LEU A 2 0.65 -24.78 16.85
N SER A 3 0.27 -25.83 17.58
CA SER A 3 0.04 -27.17 17.05
C SER A 3 -1.17 -27.19 16.09
N LYS A 4 -0.97 -27.76 14.91
CA LYS A 4 -2.05 -28.05 13.96
C LYS A 4 -2.85 -29.25 14.47
N GLY A 5 -3.98 -29.00 15.13
CA GLY A 5 -4.98 -30.03 15.37
C GLY A 5 -5.79 -30.28 14.10
N LEU A 6 -5.68 -31.45 13.48
CA LEU A 6 -6.59 -31.88 12.42
C LEU A 6 -7.92 -32.31 13.04
N ARG A 7 -9.04 -31.72 12.59
CA ARG A 7 -10.39 -32.20 12.93
C ARG A 7 -11.08 -32.78 11.69
N ILE A 8 -11.64 -33.98 11.84
CA ILE A 8 -12.33 -34.76 10.81
C ILE A 8 -13.82 -34.35 10.77
N PHE A 9 -14.40 -34.17 9.57
CA PHE A 9 -15.82 -33.84 9.37
C PHE A 9 -16.53 -34.89 8.49
N SER A 10 -17.86 -34.99 8.63
CA SER A 10 -18.67 -35.95 7.88
C SER A 10 -19.01 -35.48 6.45
N LYS A 11 -19.04 -36.43 5.51
CA LYS A 11 -19.28 -36.23 4.06
C LYS A 11 -20.59 -35.49 3.74
N ARG A 12 -21.60 -35.56 4.62
CA ARG A 12 -22.90 -34.91 4.47
C ARG A 12 -22.80 -33.39 4.64
N LYS A 13 -21.95 -32.92 5.57
CA LYS A 13 -21.70 -31.48 5.79
C LYS A 13 -20.89 -30.84 4.65
N TYR A 14 -19.98 -31.58 4.00
CA TYR A 14 -19.23 -31.09 2.84
C TYR A 14 -20.11 -30.82 1.61
N LYS A 15 -21.14 -31.64 1.38
CA LYS A 15 -22.04 -31.52 0.22
C LYS A 15 -23.03 -30.34 0.32
N GLN A 16 -23.26 -29.77 1.50
CA GLN A 16 -24.19 -28.65 1.71
C GLN A 16 -23.59 -27.27 1.38
N GLY A 17 -22.38 -27.21 0.81
CA GLY A 17 -21.81 -25.97 0.24
C GLY A 17 -21.27 -24.95 1.27
N ASN A 18 -21.64 -25.06 2.55
CA ASN A 18 -21.25 -24.12 3.61
C ASN A 18 -19.76 -24.12 4.00
N PHE A 19 -18.92 -25.00 3.41
CA PHE A 19 -17.48 -25.06 3.67
C PHE A 19 -16.63 -25.18 2.39
N LYS A 20 -17.12 -24.64 1.26
CA LYS A 20 -16.25 -24.36 0.08
C LYS A 20 -15.46 -23.06 0.21
N GLN A 21 -15.62 -22.32 1.30
CA GLN A 21 -14.66 -21.27 1.66
C GLN A 21 -13.39 -21.95 2.17
N CYS A 22 -12.27 -21.57 1.58
CA CYS A 22 -10.94 -21.93 2.05
C CYS A 22 -10.88 -21.74 3.57
N LEU A 23 -10.35 -22.74 4.27
CA LEU A 23 -10.06 -22.77 5.71
C LEU A 23 -9.08 -21.64 6.09
N GLN A 24 -9.56 -20.41 6.08
CA GLN A 24 -8.83 -19.23 6.51
C GLN A 24 -9.82 -18.23 7.08
N ASP A 25 -10.44 -18.61 8.20
CA ASP A 25 -11.11 -17.63 9.05
C ASP A 25 -10.03 -16.86 9.84
N ARG A 26 -9.39 -15.92 9.13
CA ARG A 26 -8.89 -14.66 9.64
C ARG A 26 -9.09 -13.65 8.52
N ASN A 27 -9.55 -12.47 8.89
CA ASN A 27 -9.86 -11.32 8.04
C ASN A 27 -8.63 -10.81 7.25
N CYS A 28 -8.04 -11.66 6.40
CA CYS A 28 -6.82 -11.40 5.65
C CYS A 28 -7.20 -11.05 4.22
N GLU A 29 -6.99 -9.80 3.88
CA GLU A 29 -7.09 -9.31 2.52
C GLU A 29 -5.74 -9.44 1.79
N TRP A 30 -5.77 -9.79 0.51
CA TRP A 30 -4.56 -9.97 -0.30
C TRP A 30 -4.47 -8.90 -1.38
N ILE A 31 -3.25 -8.39 -1.58
CA ILE A 31 -2.88 -7.53 -2.71
C ILE A 31 -1.65 -8.18 -3.34
N THR A 32 -1.76 -8.54 -4.62
CA THR A 32 -0.66 -9.18 -5.33
C THR A 32 0.28 -8.11 -5.89
N THR A 33 1.57 -8.27 -5.69
CA THR A 33 2.60 -7.37 -6.23
C THR A 33 3.38 -8.07 -7.32
N ILE A 34 3.45 -7.49 -8.53
CA ILE A 34 4.39 -7.91 -9.56
C ILE A 34 5.63 -7.02 -9.43
N ALA A 35 6.77 -7.66 -9.20
CA ALA A 35 8.08 -7.03 -9.08
C ALA A 35 8.96 -7.45 -10.26
N CYS A 36 9.76 -6.52 -10.79
CA CYS A 36 10.77 -6.83 -11.78
C CYS A 36 12.03 -5.99 -11.52
N ILE A 37 13.17 -6.68 -11.49
CA ILE A 37 14.48 -6.10 -11.20
C ILE A 37 15.44 -6.39 -12.36
N CYS A 38 16.35 -5.47 -12.61
CA CYS A 38 17.37 -5.59 -13.65
C CYS A 38 18.74 -5.88 -13.01
N ALA A 39 19.60 -6.56 -13.76
CA ALA A 39 20.93 -6.97 -13.31
C ALA A 39 21.90 -5.79 -13.09
N ASP A 40 21.60 -4.63 -13.69
CA ASP A 40 22.29 -3.35 -13.51
C ASP A 40 21.97 -2.66 -12.17
N GLY A 41 21.13 -3.28 -11.34
CA GLY A 41 20.70 -2.70 -10.06
C GLY A 41 19.51 -1.75 -10.17
N THR A 42 18.91 -1.61 -11.35
CA THR A 42 17.67 -0.83 -11.52
C THR A 42 16.44 -1.70 -11.26
N LEU A 43 15.32 -1.05 -10.91
CA LEU A 43 14.03 -1.71 -10.72
C LEU A 43 13.00 -1.14 -11.70
N LEU A 44 12.04 -1.98 -12.09
CA LEU A 44 10.84 -1.53 -12.78
C LEU A 44 9.77 -1.14 -11.76
N SER A 45 8.89 -0.24 -12.17
CA SER A 45 7.79 0.22 -11.32
C SER A 45 6.95 -0.95 -10.82
N PRO A 46 6.63 -1.02 -9.51
CA PRO A 46 5.79 -2.08 -8.98
C PRO A 46 4.39 -2.05 -9.58
N VAL A 47 3.79 -3.22 -9.68
CA VAL A 47 2.39 -3.36 -10.07
C VAL A 47 1.60 -4.00 -8.94
N LEU A 48 0.53 -3.33 -8.51
CA LEU A 48 -0.33 -3.78 -7.42
C LEU A 48 -1.69 -4.23 -7.96
N ILE A 49 -2.07 -5.47 -7.69
CA ILE A 49 -3.34 -6.07 -8.09
C ILE A 49 -4.22 -6.24 -6.85
N TYR A 50 -5.32 -5.50 -6.81
CA TYR A 50 -6.29 -5.55 -5.72
C TYR A 50 -7.36 -6.61 -5.97
N GLN A 51 -7.67 -7.40 -4.95
CA GLN A 51 -8.84 -8.28 -5.00
C GLN A 51 -10.14 -7.46 -4.90
N ALA A 52 -10.94 -7.48 -5.96
CA ALA A 52 -12.21 -6.76 -6.04
C ALA A 52 -13.25 -7.57 -6.83
N ALA A 53 -14.38 -7.91 -6.21
CA ALA A 53 -15.44 -8.67 -6.87
C ALA A 53 -16.01 -7.95 -8.12
N SER A 54 -16.12 -6.62 -8.07
CA SER A 54 -16.52 -5.80 -9.22
C SER A 54 -15.41 -5.59 -10.25
N SER A 55 -14.18 -6.01 -9.95
CA SER A 55 -12.95 -5.67 -10.69
C SER A 55 -12.68 -4.17 -10.80
N ASP A 56 -13.31 -3.33 -9.97
CA ASP A 56 -13.05 -1.89 -9.91
C ASP A 56 -12.08 -1.56 -8.77
N ILE A 57 -11.24 -0.55 -8.99
CA ILE A 57 -10.37 0.02 -7.96
C ILE A 57 -11.16 1.09 -7.21
N GLN A 58 -11.20 1.00 -5.87
CA GLN A 58 -11.79 2.07 -5.06
C GLN A 58 -10.80 3.21 -4.88
N ASP A 59 -11.26 4.45 -5.02
CA ASP A 59 -10.42 5.65 -4.84
C ASP A 59 -9.72 5.67 -3.47
N THR A 60 -10.45 5.23 -2.45
CA THR A 60 -9.93 5.16 -1.08
C THR A 60 -8.80 4.17 -0.88
N TRP A 61 -8.64 3.17 -1.77
CA TRP A 61 -7.48 2.27 -1.71
C TRP A 61 -6.19 2.97 -2.16
N LEU A 62 -6.33 4.05 -2.92
CA LEU A 62 -5.22 4.83 -3.48
C LEU A 62 -5.09 6.20 -2.81
N GLN A 63 -5.78 6.47 -1.70
CA GLN A 63 -5.78 7.79 -1.04
C GLN A 63 -4.37 8.27 -0.67
N ASP A 64 -3.46 7.34 -0.34
CA ASP A 64 -2.07 7.63 0.05
C ASP A 64 -1.10 7.54 -1.15
N PHE A 65 -1.62 7.33 -2.37
CA PHE A 65 -0.86 7.34 -3.61
C PHE A 65 -0.88 8.73 -4.26
N ASP A 66 0.31 9.29 -4.43
CA ASP A 66 0.57 10.52 -5.16
C ASP A 66 1.21 10.23 -6.53
N PRO A 67 0.52 10.52 -7.65
CA PRO A 67 1.05 10.32 -9.00
C PRO A 67 2.31 11.13 -9.35
N GLN A 68 2.61 12.21 -8.61
CA GLN A 68 3.78 13.05 -8.86
C GLN A 68 5.05 12.46 -8.25
N HIS A 69 4.91 11.83 -7.07
CA HIS A 69 6.04 11.30 -6.30
C HIS A 69 6.18 9.77 -6.44
N HIS A 70 5.10 9.07 -6.78
CA HIS A 70 5.08 7.61 -6.82
C HIS A 70 4.84 7.09 -8.24
N LYS A 71 5.73 6.21 -8.68
CA LYS A 71 5.59 5.49 -9.95
C LYS A 71 5.17 4.04 -9.69
N THR A 72 3.86 3.81 -9.64
CA THR A 72 3.26 2.49 -9.39
C THR A 72 2.08 2.28 -10.35
N PHE A 73 1.93 1.06 -10.85
CA PHE A 73 0.80 0.67 -11.68
C PHE A 73 -0.21 -0.14 -10.87
N PHE A 74 -1.48 -0.01 -11.20
CA PHE A 74 -2.55 -0.63 -10.43
C PHE A 74 -3.50 -1.40 -11.32
N ALA A 75 -3.97 -2.54 -10.83
CA ALA A 75 -5.08 -3.28 -11.44
C ALA A 75 -5.93 -3.92 -10.35
N SER A 76 -7.03 -4.52 -10.77
CA SER A 76 -7.93 -5.26 -9.92
C SER A 76 -8.38 -6.53 -10.61
N SER A 77 -8.56 -7.60 -9.83
CA SER A 77 -9.14 -8.86 -10.32
C SER A 77 -10.08 -9.47 -9.28
N PRO A 78 -11.08 -10.27 -9.68
CA PRO A 78 -11.99 -10.91 -8.73
C PRO A 78 -11.28 -11.84 -7.75
N SER A 79 -10.22 -12.51 -8.21
CA SER A 79 -9.44 -13.46 -7.42
C SER A 79 -8.30 -12.79 -6.64
N GLY A 80 -7.89 -11.58 -7.03
CA GLY A 80 -6.68 -10.90 -6.51
C GLY A 80 -5.37 -11.42 -7.11
N TRP A 81 -5.41 -12.50 -7.91
CA TRP A 81 -4.23 -13.11 -8.53
C TRP A 81 -3.98 -12.58 -9.95
N THR A 82 -2.79 -12.84 -10.47
CA THR A 82 -2.43 -12.65 -11.87
C THR A 82 -3.18 -13.64 -12.77
N ASN A 83 -3.49 -13.22 -13.99
CA ASN A 83 -4.05 -14.06 -15.05
C ASN A 83 -3.34 -13.75 -16.38
N ASP A 84 -3.65 -14.52 -17.42
CA ASP A 84 -3.15 -14.35 -18.78
C ASP A 84 -3.24 -12.92 -19.31
N LYS A 85 -4.39 -12.28 -19.13
CA LYS A 85 -4.64 -10.92 -19.61
C LYS A 85 -3.82 -9.88 -18.85
N LEU A 86 -3.71 -10.02 -17.53
CA LEU A 86 -2.87 -9.17 -16.68
C LEU A 86 -1.39 -9.42 -16.96
N GLY A 87 -0.96 -10.65 -17.21
CA GLY A 87 0.43 -10.94 -17.59
C GLY A 87 0.80 -10.25 -18.91
N TYR A 88 -0.05 -10.36 -19.92
CA TYR A 88 0.15 -9.67 -21.19
C TYR A 88 0.13 -8.15 -21.06
N ALA A 89 -0.83 -7.59 -20.32
CA ALA A 89 -0.90 -6.14 -20.08
C ALA A 89 0.33 -5.61 -19.30
N TRP A 90 0.96 -6.45 -18.48
CA TRP A 90 2.15 -6.09 -17.72
C TRP A 90 3.36 -6.06 -18.64
N LEU A 91 3.49 -7.07 -19.51
CA LEU A 91 4.54 -7.15 -20.51
C LEU A 91 4.55 -5.91 -21.41
N THR A 92 3.40 -5.56 -21.99
CA THR A 92 3.29 -4.45 -22.95
C THR A 92 3.27 -3.09 -22.26
N GLY A 93 2.54 -2.96 -21.15
CA GLY A 93 2.29 -1.68 -20.49
C GLY A 93 3.40 -1.22 -19.54
N VAL A 94 4.18 -2.16 -19.00
CA VAL A 94 5.21 -1.89 -17.98
C VAL A 94 6.58 -2.38 -18.45
N PHE A 95 6.75 -3.68 -18.72
CA PHE A 95 8.06 -4.25 -19.01
C PHE A 95 8.69 -3.68 -20.30
N ASP A 96 8.02 -3.81 -21.45
CA ASP A 96 8.57 -3.30 -22.71
C ASP A 96 8.76 -1.79 -22.61
N ARG A 97 7.73 -1.07 -22.14
CA ARG A 97 7.76 0.39 -22.00
C ARG A 97 8.95 0.91 -21.17
N GLU A 98 9.25 0.30 -20.02
CA GLU A 98 10.31 0.80 -19.13
C GLU A 98 11.72 0.31 -19.51
N THR A 99 11.82 -0.78 -20.28
CA THR A 99 13.11 -1.36 -20.67
C THR A 99 13.55 -0.96 -22.07
N LYS A 100 12.63 -0.62 -22.97
CA LYS A 100 12.92 -0.33 -24.38
C LYS A 100 13.91 0.80 -24.57
N ASP A 101 13.73 1.88 -23.81
CA ASP A 101 14.61 3.04 -23.84
C ASP A 101 15.99 2.75 -23.21
N LYS A 102 16.05 1.83 -22.24
CA LYS A 102 17.31 1.47 -21.56
C LYS A 102 18.31 0.77 -22.48
N VAL A 103 17.82 -0.03 -23.43
CA VAL A 103 18.66 -0.91 -24.28
C VAL A 103 18.74 -0.48 -25.74
N GLN A 104 18.21 0.68 -26.13
CA GLN A 104 18.35 1.25 -27.48
C GLN A 104 18.14 0.23 -28.63
N ARG A 105 17.08 -0.59 -28.55
CA ARG A 105 16.71 -1.64 -29.54
C ARG A 105 17.58 -2.91 -29.56
N GLN A 106 18.38 -3.15 -28.51
CA GLN A 106 19.06 -4.43 -28.26
C GLN A 106 18.12 -5.48 -27.65
N TRP A 107 18.57 -6.74 -27.69
CA TRP A 107 17.85 -7.86 -27.08
C TRP A 107 17.80 -7.75 -25.55
N ARG A 108 16.67 -8.14 -24.97
CA ARG A 108 16.46 -8.19 -23.51
C ARG A 108 16.13 -9.60 -23.08
N LEU A 109 16.81 -10.11 -22.06
CA LEU A 109 16.50 -11.40 -21.47
C LEU A 109 15.58 -11.20 -20.27
N LEU A 110 14.37 -11.76 -20.33
CA LEU A 110 13.38 -11.74 -19.28
C LEU A 110 13.27 -13.12 -18.64
N PHE A 111 13.62 -13.20 -17.35
CA PHE A 111 13.43 -14.37 -16.53
C PHE A 111 12.02 -14.38 -15.90
N LEU A 112 11.29 -15.48 -16.04
CA LEU A 112 9.94 -15.65 -15.52
C LEU A 112 9.84 -16.89 -14.62
N ASP A 113 8.99 -16.81 -13.59
CA ASP A 113 8.61 -17.99 -12.84
C ASP A 113 7.78 -18.93 -13.74
N GLY A 114 7.92 -20.24 -13.55
CA GLY A 114 7.23 -21.24 -14.38
C GLY A 114 5.72 -21.33 -14.16
N HIS A 115 5.09 -20.30 -13.58
CA HIS A 115 3.65 -20.30 -13.32
C HIS A 115 2.89 -20.02 -14.63
N GLY A 116 2.73 -21.07 -15.44
CA GLY A 116 2.29 -21.00 -16.85
C GLY A 116 0.89 -20.44 -17.13
N SER A 117 0.17 -19.90 -16.15
CA SER A 117 -1.16 -19.32 -16.35
C SER A 117 -1.18 -18.07 -17.24
N TYR A 118 -0.03 -17.46 -17.53
CA TYR A 118 0.07 -16.25 -18.35
C TYR A 118 0.94 -16.36 -19.62
N LEU A 119 1.54 -17.51 -19.87
CA LEU A 119 2.40 -17.77 -21.04
C LEU A 119 1.55 -18.20 -22.26
N THR A 120 0.82 -17.25 -22.83
CA THR A 120 0.00 -17.48 -24.03
C THR A 120 0.80 -17.27 -25.33
N MET A 121 0.34 -17.80 -26.46
CA MET A 121 0.97 -17.52 -27.77
C MET A 121 1.04 -16.02 -28.08
N LYS A 122 0.04 -15.24 -27.64
CA LYS A 122 0.07 -13.77 -27.79
C LYS A 122 1.26 -13.15 -27.02
N PHE A 123 1.55 -13.68 -25.83
CA PHE A 123 2.71 -13.26 -25.03
C PHE A 123 4.02 -13.58 -25.76
N PHE A 124 4.16 -14.80 -26.28
CA PHE A 124 5.36 -15.21 -27.02
C PHE A 124 5.60 -14.39 -28.29
N ASN A 125 4.56 -14.21 -29.12
CA ASN A 125 4.67 -13.44 -30.36
C ASN A 125 5.09 -11.99 -30.08
N TYR A 126 4.50 -11.36 -29.06
CA TYR A 126 4.88 -9.99 -28.69
C TYR A 126 6.34 -9.90 -28.23
N CYS A 127 6.83 -10.89 -27.48
CA CYS A 127 8.22 -10.95 -27.08
C CYS A 127 9.16 -11.05 -28.29
N ASP A 128 8.86 -11.93 -29.23
CA ASP A 128 9.65 -12.11 -30.46
C ASP A 128 9.70 -10.81 -31.29
N ASP A 129 8.53 -10.22 -31.55
CA ASP A 129 8.39 -8.96 -32.30
C ASP A 129 9.17 -7.79 -31.67
N ASN A 130 9.35 -7.79 -30.34
CA ASN A 130 9.99 -6.72 -29.59
C ASN A 130 11.40 -7.06 -29.08
N LYS A 131 12.04 -8.12 -29.62
CA LYS A 131 13.41 -8.55 -29.23
C LYS A 131 13.56 -8.84 -27.74
N ILE A 132 12.59 -9.56 -27.17
CA ILE A 132 12.58 -10.01 -25.78
C ILE A 132 12.77 -11.54 -25.78
N LEU A 133 13.90 -12.01 -25.28
CA LEU A 133 14.15 -13.43 -25.03
C LEU A 133 13.52 -13.81 -23.70
N LEU A 134 12.81 -14.93 -23.67
CA LEU A 134 12.21 -15.47 -22.47
C LEU A 134 13.05 -16.62 -21.92
N ALA A 135 13.38 -16.56 -20.64
CA ALA A 135 13.95 -17.67 -19.88
C ALA A 135 12.99 -18.04 -18.75
N ILE A 136 12.51 -19.28 -18.74
CA ILE A 136 11.59 -19.76 -17.70
C ILE A 136 12.40 -20.57 -16.71
N TYR A 137 12.24 -20.27 -15.42
CA TYR A 137 12.90 -21.07 -14.39
C TYR A 137 12.37 -22.51 -14.40
N PRO A 138 13.24 -23.53 -14.23
CA PRO A 138 12.79 -24.89 -14.03
C PRO A 138 11.87 -24.98 -12.82
N LEU A 139 10.94 -25.92 -12.85
CA LEU A 139 9.99 -26.13 -11.76
C LEU A 139 10.74 -26.31 -10.44
N HIS A 140 10.20 -25.74 -9.37
CA HIS A 140 10.76 -25.77 -8.01
C HIS A 140 12.16 -25.14 -7.85
N SER A 141 12.71 -24.44 -8.87
CA SER A 141 14.05 -23.84 -8.79
C SER A 141 14.05 -22.37 -8.33
N THR A 142 12.87 -21.77 -8.12
CA THR A 142 12.69 -20.38 -7.69
C THR A 142 13.49 -20.03 -6.44
N HIS A 143 13.46 -20.89 -5.42
CA HIS A 143 14.18 -20.68 -4.15
C HIS A 143 15.72 -20.72 -4.27
N SER A 144 16.27 -21.06 -5.43
CA SER A 144 17.71 -21.11 -5.70
C SER A 144 18.14 -20.15 -6.79
N LEU A 145 17.35 -20.05 -7.87
CA LEU A 145 17.71 -19.36 -9.11
C LEU A 145 16.97 -18.04 -9.34
N GLN A 146 15.98 -17.68 -8.51
CA GLN A 146 15.21 -16.45 -8.69
C GLN A 146 15.71 -15.36 -7.73
N PRO A 147 16.35 -14.28 -8.22
CA PRO A 147 16.89 -13.22 -7.36
C PRO A 147 15.85 -12.56 -6.46
N LEU A 148 14.61 -12.46 -6.95
CA LEU A 148 13.49 -11.89 -6.19
C LEU A 148 13.19 -12.72 -4.94
N ASP A 149 13.06 -14.05 -5.07
CA ASP A 149 12.74 -14.93 -3.95
C ASP A 149 13.91 -15.17 -3.00
N VAL A 150 15.13 -15.26 -3.55
CA VAL A 150 16.33 -15.54 -2.74
C VAL A 150 16.74 -14.33 -1.89
N GLY A 151 16.62 -13.12 -2.44
CA GLY A 151 17.16 -11.92 -1.79
C GLY A 151 16.13 -10.83 -1.48
N ILE A 152 15.26 -10.49 -2.44
CA ILE A 152 14.46 -9.26 -2.36
C ILE A 152 13.19 -9.42 -1.52
N PHE A 153 12.42 -10.48 -1.71
CA PHE A 153 11.14 -10.65 -1.03
C PHE A 153 11.28 -10.88 0.47
N SER A 154 12.37 -11.50 0.92
CA SER A 154 12.68 -11.58 2.35
C SER A 154 12.95 -10.19 2.94
N LEU A 155 13.78 -9.37 2.28
CA LEU A 155 14.05 -7.98 2.69
C LEU A 155 12.78 -7.13 2.69
N LEU A 156 11.94 -7.28 1.66
CA LEU A 156 10.66 -6.58 1.56
C LEU A 156 9.72 -6.99 2.69
N SER A 157 9.62 -8.28 3.01
CA SER A 157 8.83 -8.78 4.12
C SER A 157 9.31 -8.19 5.45
N HIS A 158 10.62 -8.18 5.70
CA HIS A 158 11.18 -7.56 6.91
C HIS A 158 10.92 -6.05 7.00
N ALA A 159 11.12 -5.33 5.89
CA ALA A 159 10.86 -3.89 5.84
C ALA A 159 9.37 -3.59 6.08
N TYR A 160 8.47 -4.34 5.44
CA TYR A 160 7.03 -4.17 5.60
C TYR A 160 6.56 -4.49 7.02
N SER A 161 7.07 -5.55 7.64
CA SER A 161 6.79 -5.86 9.05
C SER A 161 7.23 -4.73 9.98
N SER A 162 8.37 -4.11 9.71
CA SER A 162 8.84 -2.95 10.48
C SER A 162 7.93 -1.73 10.34
N GLU A 163 7.43 -1.44 9.13
CA GLU A 163 6.46 -0.35 8.91
C GLU A 163 5.11 -0.66 9.61
N LEU A 164 4.70 -1.93 9.59
CA LEU A 164 3.48 -2.39 10.25
C LEU A 164 3.58 -2.28 11.77
N GLU A 165 4.69 -2.69 12.37
CA GLU A 165 4.95 -2.54 13.80
C GLU A 165 4.99 -1.07 14.22
N ALA A 166 5.64 -0.20 13.44
CA ALA A 166 5.67 1.23 13.69
C ALA A 166 4.26 1.85 13.63
N TYR A 167 3.44 1.45 12.64
CA TYR A 167 2.07 1.90 12.52
C TYR A 167 1.20 1.44 13.70
N LEU A 168 1.34 0.19 14.13
CA LEU A 168 0.62 -0.34 15.30
C LEU A 168 1.04 0.37 16.59
N TYR A 169 2.34 0.64 16.76
CA TYR A 169 2.86 1.37 17.90
C TYR A 169 2.28 2.79 17.98
N ILE A 170 2.37 3.55 16.88
CA ILE A 170 1.89 4.94 16.81
C ILE A 170 0.37 5.02 16.98
N SER A 171 -0.38 4.03 16.46
CA SER A 171 -1.84 3.98 16.63
C SER A 171 -2.30 3.31 17.92
N MET A 172 -1.38 2.97 18.83
CA MET A 172 -1.64 2.22 20.07
C MET A 172 -2.37 0.88 19.85
N GLY A 173 -2.30 0.31 18.64
CA GLY A 173 -3.05 -0.86 18.24
C GLY A 173 -4.58 -0.66 18.13
N LEU A 174 -5.06 0.58 18.25
CA LEU A 174 -6.49 0.91 18.21
C LEU A 174 -7.05 0.95 16.79
N SER A 175 -6.18 1.06 15.78
CA SER A 175 -6.57 1.08 14.38
C SER A 175 -6.27 -0.25 13.69
N HIS A 176 -7.32 -0.97 13.28
CA HIS A 176 -7.18 -2.15 12.40
C HIS A 176 -6.62 -1.78 11.02
N ILE A 177 -5.79 -2.65 10.44
CA ILE A 177 -5.23 -2.47 9.10
C ILE A 177 -6.23 -2.99 8.06
N ILE A 178 -6.50 -2.18 7.03
CA ILE A 178 -7.36 -2.54 5.89
C ILE A 178 -6.64 -2.27 4.56
N LYS A 179 -7.19 -2.72 3.42
CA LYS A 179 -6.66 -2.45 2.06
C LYS A 179 -6.21 -1.00 1.80
N ARG A 180 -6.87 -0.01 2.41
CA ARG A 180 -6.54 1.42 2.26
C ARG A 180 -5.20 1.80 2.86
N ASP A 181 -4.78 1.09 3.90
CA ASP A 181 -3.52 1.34 4.60
C ASP A 181 -2.34 0.62 3.92
N PHE A 182 -2.61 -0.27 2.96
CA PHE A 182 -1.56 -1.05 2.33
C PHE A 182 -0.51 -0.17 1.65
N PHE A 183 -0.92 0.80 0.81
CA PHE A 183 0.03 1.56 0.00
C PHE A 183 1.00 2.38 0.85
N ARG A 184 0.51 3.03 1.92
CA ARG A 184 1.36 3.83 2.83
C ARG A 184 2.40 2.99 3.58
N LEU A 185 2.12 1.73 3.85
CA LEU A 185 3.05 0.81 4.52
C LEU A 185 3.98 0.14 3.49
N PHE A 186 3.42 -0.21 2.33
CA PHE A 186 4.11 -0.92 1.26
C PHE A 186 5.17 -0.05 0.59
N PHE A 187 4.86 1.19 0.22
CA PHE A 187 5.77 1.98 -0.61
C PHE A 187 7.09 2.35 0.11
N PRO A 188 7.10 2.77 1.39
CA PRO A 188 8.35 2.96 2.14
C PRO A 188 9.16 1.66 2.27
N ALA A 189 8.48 0.55 2.55
CA ALA A 189 9.11 -0.77 2.62
C ALA A 189 9.71 -1.20 1.27
N TRP A 190 9.00 -0.94 0.17
CA TRP A 190 9.44 -1.20 -1.20
C TRP A 190 10.72 -0.45 -1.54
N VAL A 191 10.75 0.87 -1.30
CA VAL A 191 11.94 1.70 -1.57
C VAL A 191 13.14 1.26 -0.74
N LYS A 192 12.92 0.89 0.53
CA LYS A 192 13.98 0.39 1.42
C LYS A 192 14.52 -0.97 0.98
N ALA A 193 13.64 -1.89 0.59
CA ALA A 193 14.02 -3.25 0.22
C ALA A 193 14.66 -3.33 -1.16
N LEU A 194 14.11 -2.64 -2.17
CA LEU A 194 14.60 -2.66 -3.55
C LEU A 194 15.64 -1.58 -3.84
N SER A 195 16.58 -1.40 -2.91
CA SER A 195 17.76 -0.57 -3.17
C SER A 195 18.66 -1.21 -4.23
N SER A 196 19.36 -0.39 -5.02
CA SER A 196 20.29 -0.88 -6.04
C SER A 196 21.34 -1.86 -5.47
N LYS A 197 21.82 -1.60 -4.25
CA LYS A 197 22.74 -2.50 -3.53
C LYS A 197 22.13 -3.88 -3.27
N ASN A 198 20.87 -3.92 -2.83
CA ASN A 198 20.16 -5.18 -2.56
C ASN A 198 19.89 -5.96 -3.85
N ILE A 199 19.54 -5.25 -4.93
CA ILE A 199 19.31 -5.86 -6.26
C ILE A 199 20.59 -6.49 -6.80
N ILE A 200 21.70 -5.73 -6.84
CA ILE A 200 22.97 -6.26 -7.34
C ILE A 200 23.43 -7.45 -6.48
N SER A 201 23.25 -7.37 -5.16
CA SER A 201 23.57 -8.47 -4.25
C SER A 201 22.71 -9.71 -4.53
N SER A 202 21.40 -9.56 -4.77
CA SER A 202 20.51 -10.71 -5.04
C SER A 202 20.87 -11.43 -6.34
N TRP A 203 21.23 -10.69 -7.39
CA TRP A 203 21.73 -11.27 -8.65
C TRP A 203 23.04 -12.05 -8.46
N ARG A 204 23.98 -11.50 -7.69
CA ARG A 204 25.27 -12.14 -7.38
C ARG A 204 25.09 -13.42 -6.56
N ILE A 205 24.19 -13.40 -5.58
CA ILE A 205 23.89 -14.54 -4.71
C ILE A 205 23.36 -15.75 -5.49
N VAL A 206 22.62 -15.47 -6.56
CA VAL A 206 22.05 -16.48 -7.45
C VAL A 206 23.06 -16.92 -8.54
N GLY A 207 24.15 -16.19 -8.72
CA GLY A 207 25.19 -16.55 -9.68
C GLY A 207 24.78 -16.38 -11.14
N ILE A 208 23.69 -15.67 -11.45
CA ILE A 208 23.31 -15.33 -12.83
C ILE A 208 24.07 -14.09 -13.31
N HIS A 209 24.22 -13.08 -12.44
CA HIS A 209 24.94 -11.85 -12.79
C HIS A 209 25.75 -11.29 -11.61
N PRO A 210 27.09 -11.27 -11.69
CA PRO A 210 27.92 -11.89 -12.73
C PRO A 210 27.71 -13.42 -12.78
N PHE A 211 27.89 -14.02 -13.95
CA PHE A 211 27.67 -15.46 -14.12
C PHE A 211 28.72 -16.26 -13.34
N ASN A 212 28.25 -16.96 -12.30
CA ASN A 212 29.07 -17.82 -11.46
C ASN A 212 28.22 -18.97 -10.87
N PRO A 213 28.17 -20.13 -11.55
CA PRO A 213 27.35 -21.25 -11.11
C PRO A 213 27.85 -21.89 -9.81
N GLU A 214 29.13 -21.74 -9.46
CA GLU A 214 29.73 -22.32 -8.24
C GLU A 214 29.05 -21.82 -6.96
N ILE A 215 28.52 -20.59 -6.96
CA ILE A 215 27.82 -20.03 -5.80
C ILE A 215 26.58 -20.87 -5.47
N VAL A 216 25.86 -21.34 -6.49
CA VAL A 216 24.68 -22.17 -6.34
C VAL A 216 25.09 -23.62 -6.06
N LEU A 217 26.05 -24.16 -6.81
CA LEU A 217 26.54 -25.53 -6.62
C LEU A 217 27.07 -25.76 -5.19
N ALA A 218 27.86 -24.82 -4.66
CA ALA A 218 28.41 -24.88 -3.30
C ALA A 218 27.36 -24.80 -2.18
N ARG A 219 26.10 -24.44 -2.48
CA ARG A 219 24.99 -24.53 -1.52
C ARG A 219 24.44 -25.93 -1.42
N PHE A 220 24.42 -26.67 -2.53
CA PHE A 220 23.98 -28.05 -2.58
C PHE A 220 25.08 -29.02 -2.14
N SER A 221 26.35 -28.62 -2.21
CA SER A 221 27.50 -29.42 -1.74
C SER A 221 27.77 -29.31 -0.24
N ARG A 222 27.14 -28.36 0.48
CA ARG A 222 27.34 -28.20 1.94
C ARG A 222 26.25 -28.95 2.70
N GLU A 223 26.66 -29.90 3.55
CA GLU A 223 25.80 -30.43 4.61
C GLU A 223 25.26 -29.28 5.49
N LEU A 224 23.99 -29.38 5.84
CA LEU A 224 23.21 -28.39 6.60
C LEU A 224 23.89 -28.06 7.95
N GLN A 225 24.73 -27.04 7.98
CA GLN A 225 25.03 -26.36 9.24
C GLN A 225 23.93 -25.33 9.53
N SER A 226 23.35 -25.46 10.72
CA SER A 226 22.24 -24.67 11.22
C SER A 226 22.54 -23.17 11.17
N ARG A 227 21.55 -22.43 10.67
CA ARG A 227 21.53 -20.96 10.56
C ARG A 227 21.70 -20.33 11.95
N PRO A 228 22.71 -19.48 12.21
CA PRO A 228 22.74 -18.71 13.44
C PRO A 228 21.58 -17.70 13.41
N SER A 229 20.69 -17.83 14.40
CA SER A 229 19.68 -16.84 14.74
C SER A 229 20.38 -15.56 15.18
N THR A 230 20.51 -14.59 14.29
CA THR A 230 20.89 -13.22 14.67
C THR A 230 19.62 -12.49 15.09
N SER A 231 19.29 -12.66 16.36
CA SER A 231 18.35 -11.82 17.09
C SER A 231 19.20 -10.83 17.88
N GLU A 232 19.23 -9.57 17.48
CA GLU A 232 19.32 -8.45 18.42
C GLU A 232 18.97 -7.15 17.70
N SER A 233 17.72 -6.74 17.91
CA SER A 233 17.29 -5.36 17.73
C SER A 233 17.75 -4.59 18.96
N SER A 234 18.60 -3.59 18.77
CA SER A 234 18.85 -2.57 19.78
C SER A 234 18.66 -1.21 19.13
N ARG A 235 17.41 -0.74 19.15
CA ARG A 235 17.10 0.67 18.98
C ARG A 235 16.13 1.12 20.07
N SER A 236 16.67 1.83 21.04
CA SER A 236 15.96 2.84 21.79
C SER A 236 16.89 4.03 21.99
N ILE A 237 16.94 4.90 20.98
CA ILE A 237 17.35 6.29 21.20
C ILE A 237 16.10 6.99 21.70
N LEU A 238 15.94 7.04 23.03
CA LEU A 238 15.15 8.09 23.64
C LEU A 238 16.11 9.24 23.92
N GLY A 239 15.82 10.40 23.33
CA GLY A 239 16.62 11.60 23.52
C GLY A 239 16.65 12.01 24.99
N ALA A 240 17.83 11.91 25.61
CA ALA A 240 18.08 12.31 26.99
C ALA A 240 18.12 13.84 27.20
N GLU A 241 17.52 14.60 26.28
CA GLU A 241 17.79 16.02 26.11
C GLU A 241 16.99 16.90 27.08
N ASP A 242 15.89 16.39 27.63
CA ASP A 242 15.01 17.13 28.55
C ASP A 242 15.33 16.87 30.03
N TRP A 243 15.61 15.61 30.41
CA TRP A 243 16.01 15.27 31.79
C TRP A 243 17.34 15.91 32.19
N ARG A 244 18.32 15.96 31.28
CA ARG A 244 19.64 16.56 31.57
C ARG A 244 19.53 18.07 31.85
N LYS A 245 18.59 18.77 31.21
CA LYS A 245 18.33 20.21 31.42
C LYS A 245 17.62 20.43 32.76
N ILE A 246 16.60 19.64 33.06
CA ILE A 246 15.87 19.69 34.34
C ILE A 246 16.80 19.34 35.51
N LYS A 247 17.67 18.33 35.35
CA LYS A 247 18.67 17.94 36.36
C LYS A 247 19.70 19.04 36.60
N LYS A 248 20.16 19.74 35.55
CA LYS A 248 21.06 20.90 35.68
C LYS A 248 20.41 22.01 36.49
N LEU A 249 19.18 22.42 36.14
CA LEU A 249 18.43 23.44 36.88
C LEU A 249 18.19 23.06 38.34
N LEU A 250 17.90 21.79 38.63
CA LEU A 250 17.73 21.30 39.99
C LEU A 250 19.05 21.38 40.79
N HIS A 251 20.18 21.13 40.13
CA HIS A 251 21.51 21.19 40.75
C HIS A 251 22.01 22.64 40.93
N ASP A 252 21.49 23.60 40.15
CA ASP A 252 21.77 25.03 40.31
C ASP A 252 20.93 25.68 41.44
N VAL A 253 19.76 25.12 41.75
CA VAL A 253 18.82 25.67 42.75
C VAL A 253 18.98 25.05 44.14
N VAL A 254 19.56 23.85 44.24
CA VAL A 254 19.67 23.14 45.51
C VAL A 254 21.12 23.10 46.01
N GLU A 255 21.35 23.68 47.19
CA GLU A 255 22.68 23.78 47.82
C GLU A 255 23.25 22.43 48.30
N ASP A 256 22.40 21.48 48.72
CA ASP A 256 22.82 20.14 49.15
C ASP A 256 22.10 19.03 48.36
N VAL A 257 22.87 18.45 47.43
CA VAL A 257 22.44 17.37 46.51
C VAL A 257 22.22 16.05 47.24
N TYR A 258 22.79 15.88 48.45
CA TYR A 258 22.73 14.64 49.21
C TYR A 258 21.61 14.61 50.26
N SER A 259 20.93 15.74 50.49
CA SER A 259 19.80 15.79 51.42
C SER A 259 18.66 14.84 50.99
N GLU A 260 18.03 14.16 51.95
CA GLU A 260 16.91 13.27 51.67
C GLU A 260 15.75 13.97 50.93
N ASN A 261 15.51 15.24 51.26
CA ASN A 261 14.44 16.02 50.67
C ASN A 261 14.74 16.36 49.19
N THR A 262 16.00 16.65 48.87
CA THR A 262 16.46 16.87 47.49
C THR A 262 16.29 15.61 46.64
N ARG A 263 16.62 14.43 47.20
CA ARG A 263 16.45 13.14 46.50
C ARG A 263 14.98 12.81 46.28
N LYS A 264 14.12 13.04 47.27
CA LYS A 264 12.66 12.87 47.16
C LYS A 264 12.07 13.80 46.10
N LEU A 265 12.48 15.06 46.07
CA LEU A 265 12.05 16.04 45.07
C LEU A 265 12.51 15.65 43.65
N SER A 266 13.78 15.25 43.49
CA SER A 266 14.30 14.81 42.19
C SER A 266 13.57 13.57 41.67
N LEU A 267 13.22 12.62 42.55
CA LEU A 267 12.47 11.43 42.17
C LEU A 267 11.03 11.79 41.76
N ALA A 268 10.36 12.66 42.52
CA ALA A 268 9.02 13.14 42.19
C ALA A 268 9.00 13.90 40.84
N MET A 269 9.98 14.76 40.59
CA MET A 269 10.11 15.45 39.30
C MET A 269 10.39 14.48 38.15
N HIS A 270 11.22 13.45 38.36
CA HIS A 270 11.46 12.43 37.36
C HIS A 270 10.20 11.63 37.03
N ASN A 271 9.44 11.23 38.05
CA ASN A 271 8.17 10.54 37.88
C ASN A 271 7.16 11.41 37.12
N LEU A 272 6.96 12.66 37.53
CA LEU A 272 6.06 13.60 36.84
C LEU A 272 6.49 13.88 35.40
N SER A 273 7.79 14.00 35.14
CA SER A 273 8.32 14.18 33.79
C SER A 273 8.07 12.95 32.93
N THR A 274 8.27 11.75 33.46
CA THR A 274 8.01 10.48 32.77
C THR A 274 6.52 10.34 32.49
N GLU A 275 5.65 10.60 33.46
CA GLU A 275 4.20 10.61 33.30
C GLU A 275 3.75 11.61 32.23
N ASN A 276 4.31 12.83 32.22
CA ASN A 276 3.98 13.84 31.22
C ASN A 276 4.37 13.40 29.80
N ILE A 277 5.54 12.76 29.64
CA ILE A 277 5.98 12.19 28.37
C ILE A 277 5.03 11.06 27.93
N LEU A 278 4.70 10.14 28.84
CA LEU A 278 3.77 9.05 28.55
C LEU A 278 2.39 9.58 28.15
N LEU A 279 1.87 10.57 28.87
CA LEU A 279 0.59 11.23 28.56
C LEU A 279 0.63 11.94 27.20
N LYS A 280 1.72 12.64 26.86
CA LYS A 280 1.89 13.27 25.55
C LYS A 280 1.86 12.23 24.42
N LEU A 281 2.62 11.14 24.56
CA LEU A 281 2.63 10.05 23.59
C LEU A 281 1.26 9.37 23.46
N GLN A 282 0.54 9.17 24.57
CA GLN A 282 -0.82 8.64 24.55
C GLN A 282 -1.79 9.57 23.83
N CYS A 283 -1.75 10.87 24.12
CA CYS A 283 -2.58 11.87 23.45
C CYS A 283 -2.33 11.90 21.94
N GLU A 284 -1.07 11.89 21.52
CA GLU A 284 -0.68 11.84 20.11
C GLU A 284 -1.17 10.55 19.45
N GLY A 285 -0.95 9.39 20.08
CA GLY A 285 -1.40 8.11 19.56
C GLY A 285 -2.93 8.01 19.43
N LEU A 286 -3.68 8.51 20.42
CA LEU A 286 -5.14 8.59 20.38
C LEU A 286 -5.63 9.52 19.26
N GLN A 287 -4.97 10.66 19.04
CA GLN A 287 -5.30 11.56 17.94
C GLN A 287 -5.10 10.89 16.58
N ILE A 288 -3.99 10.17 16.40
CA ILE A 288 -3.69 9.44 15.16
C ILE A 288 -4.71 8.31 14.95
N ALA A 289 -5.01 7.53 15.99
CA ALA A 289 -6.01 6.48 15.93
C ALA A 289 -7.39 7.04 15.55
N LEU A 290 -7.80 8.18 16.14
CA LEU A 290 -9.06 8.84 15.82
C LEU A 290 -9.09 9.33 14.35
N GLN A 291 -7.98 9.89 13.84
CA GLN A 291 -7.88 10.30 12.44
C GLN A 291 -7.98 9.10 11.50
N ASN A 292 -7.32 7.99 11.82
CA ASN A 292 -7.40 6.76 11.05
C ASN A 292 -8.83 6.20 11.02
N GLU A 293 -9.52 6.15 12.16
CA GLU A 293 -10.92 5.71 12.23
C GLU A 293 -11.86 6.65 11.46
N LYS A 294 -11.66 7.97 11.54
CA LYS A 294 -12.41 8.93 10.72
C LYS A 294 -12.24 8.68 9.23
N LYS A 295 -11.01 8.40 8.77
CA LYS A 295 -10.73 8.04 7.36
C LYS A 295 -11.43 6.73 6.95
N LYS A 296 -11.52 5.75 7.85
CA LYS A 296 -12.24 4.48 7.58
C LYS A 296 -13.74 4.65 7.39
N CYS A 297 -14.36 5.54 8.16
CA CYS A 297 -15.79 5.84 8.03
C CYS A 297 -16.16 6.45 6.66
N GLN A 298 -15.19 6.97 5.91
CA GLN A 298 -15.43 7.51 4.57
C GLN A 298 -15.72 6.38 3.58
N ARG A 299 -16.90 6.41 2.96
CA ARG A 299 -17.25 5.45 1.90
C ARG A 299 -16.46 5.75 0.64
N GLY A 300 -15.76 4.75 0.12
CA GLY A 300 -15.03 4.86 -1.13
C GLY A 300 -15.96 4.78 -2.32
N LYS A 301 -15.64 5.54 -3.37
CA LYS A 301 -16.29 5.43 -4.68
C LYS A 301 -15.36 4.64 -5.62
N PRO A 302 -15.90 3.80 -6.52
CA PRO A 302 -15.10 3.18 -7.56
C PRO A 302 -14.54 4.28 -8.49
N LEU A 303 -13.24 4.22 -8.79
CA LEU A 303 -12.62 5.10 -9.77
C LEU A 303 -13.16 4.77 -11.16
N GLN A 304 -13.77 5.77 -11.79
CA GLN A 304 -14.32 5.62 -13.14
C GLN A 304 -13.26 6.01 -14.17
N PHE A 305 -12.76 5.02 -14.89
CA PHE A 305 -11.84 5.24 -16.01
C PHE A 305 -12.63 5.35 -17.32
N GLN A 306 -12.33 6.36 -18.14
CA GLN A 306 -12.96 6.52 -19.45
C GLN A 306 -12.44 5.42 -20.39
N LEU A 307 -13.36 4.51 -20.76
CA LEU A 307 -13.22 3.44 -21.75
C LEU A 307 -12.24 2.31 -21.39
N LYS A 308 -12.80 1.11 -21.16
CA LYS A 308 -12.11 -0.15 -21.45
C LYS A 308 -11.87 -0.14 -22.96
N ALA A 309 -10.62 -0.10 -23.41
CA ALA A 309 -10.33 -0.19 -24.84
C ALA A 309 -11.04 -1.44 -25.40
N LEU A 310 -11.82 -1.26 -26.47
CA LEU A 310 -12.63 -2.33 -27.07
C LEU A 310 -11.76 -3.48 -27.60
N ASP A 311 -10.49 -3.19 -27.90
CA ASP A 311 -9.59 -4.08 -28.62
C ASP A 311 -8.33 -4.38 -27.79
N ASP A 312 -8.48 -4.93 -26.58
CA ASP A 312 -7.43 -5.75 -25.96
C ASP A 312 -7.90 -6.34 -24.62
N GLY A 313 -8.43 -7.57 -24.64
CA GLY A 313 -8.43 -8.51 -23.51
C GLY A 313 -9.18 -8.12 -22.21
N GLY A 314 -9.67 -6.89 -22.05
CA GLY A 314 -10.44 -6.44 -20.88
C GLY A 314 -9.66 -6.20 -19.59
N ALA A 315 -8.37 -6.58 -19.51
CA ALA A 315 -7.51 -6.30 -18.35
C ALA A 315 -6.57 -5.13 -18.65
N VAL A 316 -6.57 -4.12 -17.79
CA VAL A 316 -5.81 -2.86 -17.99
C VAL A 316 -5.08 -2.52 -16.70
N PHE A 317 -3.80 -2.18 -16.81
CA PHE A 317 -3.08 -1.49 -15.74
C PHE A 317 -3.30 0.01 -15.84
N TYR A 318 -3.66 0.60 -14.72
CA TYR A 318 -3.80 2.04 -14.57
C TYR A 318 -2.45 2.63 -14.17
N SER A 319 -1.91 3.46 -15.05
CA SER A 319 -0.72 4.26 -14.81
C SER A 319 -1.02 5.43 -13.86
N PRO A 320 0.00 6.05 -13.24
CA PRO A 320 -0.16 7.24 -12.42
C PRO A 320 -0.98 8.35 -13.11
N GLN A 321 -0.72 8.58 -14.40
CA GLN A 321 -1.44 9.57 -15.21
C GLN A 321 -2.92 9.22 -15.39
N LYS A 322 -3.26 7.95 -15.64
CA LYS A 322 -4.66 7.51 -15.76
C LYS A 322 -5.41 7.64 -14.43
N ILE A 323 -4.74 7.40 -13.30
CA ILE A 323 -5.32 7.60 -11.97
C ILE A 323 -5.59 9.08 -11.73
N GLN A 324 -4.67 9.97 -12.10
CA GLN A 324 -4.87 11.42 -11.99
C GLN A 324 -6.06 11.87 -12.85
N GLN A 325 -6.15 11.43 -14.10
CA GLN A 325 -7.28 11.74 -14.99
C GLN A 325 -8.63 11.27 -14.42
N ALA A 326 -8.67 10.09 -13.81
CA ALA A 326 -9.89 9.57 -13.16
C ALA A 326 -10.32 10.42 -11.96
N ARG A 327 -9.35 10.86 -11.14
CA ARG A 327 -9.59 11.79 -10.02
C ARG A 327 -10.11 13.14 -10.52
N ASP A 328 -9.48 13.70 -11.53
CA ASP A 328 -9.86 15.00 -12.10
C ASP A 328 -11.29 14.94 -12.69
N LEU A 329 -11.63 13.85 -13.37
CA LEU A 329 -12.98 13.63 -13.89
C LEU A 329 -14.02 13.53 -12.77
N GLN A 330 -13.71 12.80 -11.69
CA GLN A 330 -14.60 12.67 -10.56
C GLN A 330 -14.82 14.01 -9.86
N LEU A 331 -13.75 14.78 -9.66
CA LEU A 331 -13.80 16.12 -9.10
C LEU A 331 -14.63 17.07 -9.98
N GLY A 332 -14.49 16.98 -11.30
CA GLY A 332 -15.31 17.72 -12.26
C GLY A 332 -16.80 17.38 -12.15
N LYS A 333 -17.14 16.09 -12.04
CA LYS A 333 -18.54 15.64 -11.84
C LYS A 333 -19.11 16.12 -10.51
N GLU A 334 -18.31 16.10 -9.44
CA GLU A 334 -18.72 16.58 -8.12
C GLU A 334 -18.98 18.09 -8.13
N ARG A 335 -18.07 18.89 -8.70
CA ARG A 335 -18.26 20.34 -8.88
C ARG A 335 -19.49 20.65 -9.72
N ALA A 336 -19.71 19.93 -10.82
CA ALA A 336 -20.90 20.12 -11.65
C ALA A 336 -22.20 19.79 -10.89
N ALA A 337 -22.19 18.72 -10.08
CA ALA A 337 -23.33 18.36 -9.24
C ALA A 337 -23.59 19.39 -8.14
N GLU A 338 -22.55 19.97 -7.53
CA GLU A 338 -22.66 21.05 -6.55
C GLU A 338 -23.21 22.33 -7.19
N GLN A 339 -22.69 22.74 -8.34
CA GLN A 339 -23.20 23.88 -9.10
C GLN A 339 -24.67 23.69 -9.48
N LEU A 340 -25.06 22.48 -9.88
CA LEU A 340 -26.45 22.17 -10.22
C LEU A 340 -27.37 22.18 -8.98
N LYS A 341 -26.86 21.77 -7.80
CA LYS A 341 -27.59 21.91 -6.53
C LYS A 341 -27.74 23.38 -6.14
N ALA A 342 -26.67 24.16 -6.18
CA ALA A 342 -26.67 25.58 -5.89
C ALA A 342 -27.65 26.33 -6.80
N SER A 343 -27.61 26.07 -8.12
CA SER A 343 -28.54 26.67 -9.08
C SER A 343 -30.01 26.29 -8.78
N LYS A 344 -30.28 25.05 -8.37
CA LYS A 344 -31.62 24.63 -7.95
C LYS A 344 -32.08 25.32 -6.66
N GLU A 345 -31.18 25.58 -5.72
CA GLU A 345 -31.47 26.31 -4.48
C GLU A 345 -31.75 27.79 -4.75
N GLU A 346 -30.92 28.43 -5.58
CA GLU A 346 -31.14 29.81 -6.05
C GLU A 346 -32.49 29.95 -6.76
N GLN A 347 -32.84 29.01 -7.64
CA GLN A 347 -34.15 28.99 -8.30
C GLN A 347 -35.31 28.86 -7.30
N LYS A 348 -35.15 28.06 -6.23
CA LYS A 348 -36.17 27.94 -5.17
C LYS A 348 -36.32 29.25 -4.40
N VAL A 349 -35.21 29.88 -4.02
CA VAL A 349 -35.22 31.18 -3.32
C VAL A 349 -35.87 32.25 -4.19
N ARG A 350 -35.50 32.33 -5.48
CA ARG A 350 -36.10 33.28 -6.43
C ARG A 350 -37.61 33.09 -6.58
N ARG A 351 -38.07 31.83 -6.71
CA ARG A 351 -39.51 31.51 -6.76
C ARG A 351 -40.24 31.91 -5.47
N GLN A 352 -39.59 31.84 -4.32
CA GLN A 352 -40.16 32.25 -3.03
C GLN A 352 -40.28 33.77 -2.94
N GLN A 353 -39.23 34.51 -3.30
CA GLN A 353 -39.25 35.97 -3.36
C GLN A 353 -40.31 36.50 -4.33
N GLU A 354 -40.46 35.88 -5.51
CA GLU A 354 -41.50 36.26 -6.47
C GLU A 354 -42.92 36.03 -5.91
N LYS A 355 -43.14 34.97 -5.12
CA LYS A 355 -44.42 34.73 -4.45
C LYS A 355 -44.69 35.78 -3.37
N GLU A 356 -43.69 36.11 -2.55
CA GLU A 356 -43.80 37.13 -1.51
C GLU A 356 -44.06 38.52 -2.09
N ALA A 357 -43.33 38.90 -3.14
CA ALA A 357 -43.56 40.17 -3.85
C ALA A 357 -44.98 40.25 -4.43
N LYS A 358 -45.48 39.17 -5.05
CA LYS A 358 -46.88 39.11 -5.54
C LYS A 358 -47.88 39.26 -4.40
N GLN A 359 -47.66 38.60 -3.26
CA GLN A 359 -48.53 38.75 -2.09
C GLN A 359 -48.51 40.16 -1.51
N HIS A 360 -47.34 40.80 -1.47
CA HIS A 360 -47.19 42.19 -1.03
C HIS A 360 -47.99 43.13 -1.94
N LEU A 361 -47.81 43.01 -3.26
CA LEU A 361 -48.58 43.78 -4.26
C LEU A 361 -50.11 43.61 -4.12
N ILE A 362 -50.58 42.39 -3.85
CA ILE A 362 -52.01 42.14 -3.64
C ILE A 362 -52.50 42.82 -2.35
N LYS A 363 -51.72 42.76 -1.26
CA LYS A 363 -52.05 43.45 -0.01
C LYS A 363 -52.09 44.96 -0.19
N ASP A 364 -51.13 45.54 -0.90
CA ASP A 364 -51.08 46.97 -1.17
C ASP A 364 -52.28 47.44 -2.01
N ARG A 365 -52.64 46.69 -3.07
CA ARG A 365 -53.86 46.95 -3.85
C ARG A 365 -55.12 46.92 -2.99
N ARG A 366 -55.24 45.96 -2.07
CA ARG A 366 -56.37 45.89 -1.13
C ARG A 366 -56.43 47.10 -0.19
N LYS A 367 -55.29 47.57 0.30
CA LYS A 367 -55.23 48.77 1.16
C LYS A 367 -55.64 50.04 0.41
N ILE A 368 -55.21 50.20 -0.84
CA ILE A 368 -55.58 51.34 -1.68
C ILE A 368 -57.10 51.34 -1.94
N TRP A 369 -57.68 50.18 -2.26
CA TRP A 369 -59.13 50.03 -2.42
C TRP A 369 -59.95 50.28 -1.15
N ALA A 370 -59.38 50.05 0.04
CA ALA A 370 -60.05 50.30 1.31
C ALA A 370 -59.92 51.77 1.78
N SER A 371 -59.12 52.58 1.09
CA SER A 371 -58.84 53.99 1.42
C SER A 371 -59.51 54.98 0.44
N GLN A 372 -60.21 54.46 -0.57
CA GLN A 372 -61.18 55.18 -1.41
C GLN A 372 -62.58 54.85 -0.90
#